data_AF-A0A963IKN7-F1
#
_entry.id   AF-A0A963IKN7-F1
#
_cell.length_a   1.000
_cell.length_b   1.000
_cell.length_c   1.000
_cell.angle_alpha   90.00
_cell.angle_beta   90.00
_cell.angle_gamma   90.00
#
_symmetry.space_group_name_H-M   'P 1'
#
loop_
_entity.id
_entity.type
_entity.pdbx_description
1 polymer ?
#
loop_
_entity_poly.entity_id
_entity_poly.type
_entity_poly.pdbx_seq_one_letter_code
_entity_poly.pdbx_strand_id
1 'polypeptide(L)'
;MKSKIITTLLASIGLFAAVGAAQAQTAADRVYVIDARGEVAMSGTGLCWRTGFWTPAGAAKDPAGCQCDKDLLPKEVCEPPMAKEATPKPSGDKVTVAADALFDFNKATLRPAGMAKLDEVVAMSKQIKLEVIIAVG
;
A
#
# COMPACT_ATOMS: atom_id res chain seq x y z
N MET A 1 -70.63 2.51 -19.61
CA MET A 1 -69.70 2.03 -18.57
C MET A 1 -69.12 0.67 -19.00
N LYS A 2 -68.09 0.65 -19.85
CA LYS A 2 -67.31 -0.54 -20.30
C LYS A 2 -66.26 -0.05 -21.31
N SER A 3 -65.08 0.37 -20.86
CA SER A 3 -63.82 0.54 -21.64
C SER A 3 -62.85 1.54 -21.00
N LYS A 4 -62.42 1.32 -19.76
CA LYS A 4 -61.29 2.08 -19.17
C LYS A 4 -60.39 1.27 -18.22
N ILE A 5 -60.36 -0.07 -18.34
CA ILE A 5 -59.60 -0.93 -17.41
C ILE A 5 -58.54 -1.80 -18.13
N ILE A 6 -58.33 -1.65 -19.44
CA ILE A 6 -57.40 -2.50 -20.20
C ILE A 6 -56.30 -1.63 -20.81
N THR A 7 -55.38 -1.12 -19.98
CA THR A 7 -54.07 -0.64 -20.48
C THR A 7 -52.94 -0.51 -19.43
N THR A 8 -53.14 -0.96 -18.19
CA THR A 8 -52.08 -0.95 -17.16
C THR A 8 -51.58 -2.36 -16.87
N LEU A 9 -51.00 -3.03 -17.87
CA LEU A 9 -50.22 -4.25 -17.64
C LEU A 9 -49.27 -4.55 -18.82
N LEU A 10 -48.19 -3.76 -18.95
CA LEU A 10 -46.93 -4.22 -19.52
C LEU A 10 -45.86 -3.88 -18.48
N ALA A 11 -45.69 -4.75 -17.49
CA ALA A 11 -44.63 -5.76 -17.52
C ALA A 11 -43.24 -5.10 -17.57
N SER A 12 -42.91 -4.48 -16.44
CA SER A 12 -41.56 -4.27 -15.95
C SER A 12 -40.81 -5.61 -15.87
N ILE A 13 -40.26 -6.07 -16.99
CA ILE A 13 -39.36 -7.23 -17.06
C ILE A 13 -38.10 -6.75 -17.74
N GLY A 14 -37.06 -6.47 -16.95
CA GLY A 14 -35.77 -6.09 -17.49
C GLY A 14 -34.83 -5.37 -16.51
N LEU A 15 -34.78 -5.75 -15.23
CA LEU A 15 -33.71 -5.27 -14.34
C LEU A 15 -33.18 -6.32 -13.35
N PHE A 16 -33.09 -7.59 -13.76
CA PHE A 16 -32.53 -8.66 -12.91
C PHE A 16 -31.40 -9.46 -13.59
N ALA A 17 -30.57 -8.83 -14.40
CA ALA A 17 -29.43 -9.50 -15.04
C ALA A 17 -28.05 -9.07 -14.50
N ALA A 18 -27.97 -8.40 -13.35
CA ALA A 18 -26.69 -7.94 -12.79
C ALA A 18 -26.31 -8.57 -11.43
N VAL A 19 -27.05 -9.57 -10.92
CA VAL A 19 -26.74 -10.15 -9.59
C VAL A 19 -25.89 -11.43 -9.66
N GLY A 20 -25.58 -11.94 -10.86
CA GLY A 20 -24.88 -13.23 -11.03
C GLY A 20 -23.35 -13.18 -11.00
N ALA A 21 -22.72 -12.00 -11.13
CA ALA A 21 -21.27 -11.91 -11.32
C ALA A 21 -20.44 -11.98 -10.01
N ALA A 22 -21.08 -11.98 -8.83
CA ALA A 22 -20.36 -11.99 -7.55
C ALA A 22 -20.11 -13.40 -6.98
N GLN A 23 -20.81 -14.43 -7.45
CA GLN A 23 -20.75 -15.79 -6.89
C GLN A 23 -20.01 -16.77 -7.81
N ALA A 24 -18.80 -16.41 -8.23
CA ALA A 24 -17.95 -17.32 -8.99
C ALA A 24 -16.48 -17.27 -8.55
N GLN A 25 -16.21 -16.86 -7.31
CA GLN A 25 -14.97 -17.29 -6.65
C GLN A 25 -15.15 -18.78 -6.38
N THR A 26 -14.68 -19.62 -7.31
CA THR A 26 -14.70 -21.06 -7.17
C THR A 26 -14.15 -21.42 -5.80
N ALA A 27 -14.87 -22.27 -5.04
CA ALA A 27 -14.44 -22.75 -3.74
C ALA A 27 -13.00 -23.31 -3.73
N ALA A 28 -12.46 -23.65 -4.90
CA ALA A 28 -11.08 -24.03 -5.14
C ALA A 28 -10.03 -22.96 -4.76
N ASP A 29 -10.35 -21.67 -4.83
CA ASP A 29 -9.42 -20.57 -4.51
C ASP A 29 -9.59 -20.03 -3.08
N ARG A 30 -10.57 -20.55 -2.32
CA ARG A 30 -10.81 -20.14 -0.93
C ARG A 30 -9.99 -20.99 0.02
N VAL A 31 -9.31 -20.36 0.98
CA VAL A 31 -8.51 -21.08 1.99
C VAL A 31 -9.24 -21.25 3.32
N TYR A 32 -10.43 -20.65 3.45
CA TYR A 32 -11.33 -20.82 4.59
C TYR A 32 -12.55 -21.65 4.20
N VAL A 33 -13.12 -22.35 5.18
CA VAL A 33 -14.36 -23.11 5.01
C VAL A 33 -15.52 -22.13 4.84
N ILE A 34 -16.27 -22.29 3.76
CA ILE A 34 -17.45 -21.48 3.44
C ILE A 34 -18.70 -22.29 3.74
N ASP A 35 -19.66 -21.70 4.45
CA ASP A 35 -20.93 -22.36 4.74
C ASP A 35 -21.92 -22.26 3.56
N ALA A 36 -23.12 -22.85 3.71
CA ALA A 36 -24.15 -22.84 2.67
C ALA A 36 -24.70 -21.44 2.35
N ARG A 37 -24.44 -20.43 3.19
CA ARG A 37 -24.83 -19.03 2.99
C ARG A 37 -23.75 -18.24 2.24
N GLY A 38 -22.60 -18.85 1.98
CA GLY A 38 -21.46 -18.18 1.36
C GLY A 38 -20.60 -17.40 2.36
N GLU A 39 -20.81 -17.57 3.67
CA GLU A 39 -20.05 -16.88 4.71
C GLU A 39 -18.93 -17.79 5.23
N VAL A 40 -17.85 -17.19 5.75
CA VAL A 40 -16.80 -17.98 6.40
C VAL A 40 -17.34 -18.61 7.66
N ALA A 41 -17.20 -19.92 7.77
CA ALA A 41 -17.57 -20.64 8.96
C ALA A 41 -16.65 -20.23 10.12
N MET A 42 -17.24 -19.82 11.23
CA MET A 42 -16.53 -19.44 12.46
C MET A 42 -16.86 -20.40 13.60
N SER A 43 -15.92 -20.59 14.53
CA SER A 43 -16.13 -21.32 15.77
C SER A 43 -17.01 -20.51 16.74
N GLY A 44 -17.51 -21.15 17.80
CA GLY A 44 -18.23 -20.46 18.88
C GLY A 44 -17.39 -19.42 19.65
N THR A 45 -16.07 -19.41 19.44
CA THR A 45 -15.13 -18.43 20.01
C THR A 45 -14.70 -17.36 19.00
N GLY A 46 -15.27 -17.35 17.79
CA GLY A 46 -14.97 -16.36 16.76
C GLY A 46 -13.71 -16.65 15.92
N LEU A 47 -13.21 -17.89 15.87
CA LEU A 47 -12.10 -18.27 15.01
C LEU A 47 -12.60 -18.79 13.66
N CYS A 48 -11.99 -18.41 12.55
CA CYS A 48 -12.37 -18.94 11.24
C CYS A 48 -11.82 -20.34 11.00
N TRP A 49 -12.64 -21.23 10.44
CA TRP A 49 -12.21 -22.55 10.05
C TRP A 49 -11.38 -22.50 8.76
N ARG A 50 -10.13 -22.95 8.84
CA ARG A 50 -9.21 -23.04 7.70
C ARG A 50 -9.34 -24.40 7.02
N THR A 51 -9.09 -24.46 5.71
CA THR A 51 -9.00 -25.71 4.96
C THR A 51 -7.61 -26.34 5.09
N GLY A 52 -7.46 -27.61 4.66
CA GLY A 52 -6.15 -28.28 4.61
C GLY A 52 -5.16 -27.66 3.61
N PHE A 53 -5.60 -26.77 2.74
CA PHE A 53 -4.79 -26.07 1.73
C PHE A 53 -4.40 -24.65 2.19
N TRP A 54 -4.68 -24.31 3.44
CA TRP A 54 -4.41 -22.97 3.96
C TRP A 54 -2.91 -22.65 3.96
N THR A 55 -2.58 -21.47 3.46
CA THR A 55 -1.25 -20.86 3.56
C THR A 55 -1.40 -19.38 3.87
N PRO A 56 -0.42 -18.72 4.51
CA PRO A 56 -0.46 -17.28 4.73
C PRO A 56 -0.62 -16.47 3.43
N ALA A 57 0.03 -16.92 2.34
CA ALA A 57 -0.08 -16.29 1.03
C ALA A 57 -1.46 -16.46 0.38
N GLY A 58 -2.11 -17.61 0.60
CA GLY A 58 -3.49 -17.84 0.15
C GLY A 58 -4.49 -17.04 0.96
N ALA A 59 -4.31 -16.97 2.28
CA ALA A 59 -5.13 -16.14 3.17
C ALA A 59 -5.02 -14.66 2.82
N ALA A 60 -3.83 -14.16 2.47
CA ALA A 60 -3.64 -12.80 1.99
C ALA A 60 -4.42 -12.47 0.70
N LYS A 61 -4.77 -13.47 -0.11
CA LYS A 61 -5.55 -13.30 -1.35
C LYS A 61 -7.03 -13.59 -1.17
N ASP A 62 -7.41 -14.23 -0.06
CA ASP A 62 -8.78 -14.58 0.24
C ASP A 62 -9.50 -13.37 0.84
N PRO A 63 -10.73 -13.03 0.38
CA PRO A 63 -11.50 -11.91 0.94
C PRO A 63 -11.71 -11.96 2.45
N ALA A 64 -11.67 -13.15 3.05
CA ALA A 64 -11.82 -13.31 4.49
C ALA A 64 -10.50 -13.30 5.27
N GLY A 65 -9.36 -13.25 4.59
CA GLY A 65 -8.03 -13.30 5.23
C GLY A 65 -7.86 -12.30 6.35
N CYS A 66 -8.30 -11.07 6.12
CA CYS A 66 -8.14 -9.98 7.08
C CYS A 66 -9.16 -10.00 8.21
N GLN A 67 -10.31 -10.65 8.02
CA GLN A 67 -11.25 -10.92 9.10
C GLN A 67 -10.74 -12.06 10.00
N CYS A 68 -10.12 -13.07 9.40
CA CYS A 68 -9.81 -14.32 10.06
C CYS A 68 -8.41 -14.36 10.69
N ASP A 69 -7.42 -13.75 10.04
CA ASP A 69 -6.00 -13.92 10.33
C ASP A 69 -5.22 -12.60 10.26
N LYS A 70 -5.86 -11.47 10.62
CA LYS A 70 -5.28 -10.12 10.56
C LYS A 70 -3.88 -10.01 11.17
N ASP A 71 -3.64 -10.71 12.27
CA ASP A 71 -2.37 -10.66 13.00
C ASP A 71 -1.27 -11.53 12.39
N LEU A 72 -1.64 -12.46 11.49
CA LEU A 72 -0.72 -13.36 10.79
C LEU A 72 -0.41 -12.89 9.36
N LEU A 73 -1.22 -11.99 8.83
CA LEU A 73 -1.05 -11.42 7.50
C LEU A 73 -0.22 -10.13 7.55
N PRO A 74 0.57 -9.83 6.50
CA PRO A 74 1.23 -8.54 6.38
C PRO A 74 0.19 -7.41 6.51
N LYS A 75 0.51 -6.38 7.30
CA LYS A 75 -0.41 -5.27 7.57
C LYS A 75 -0.86 -4.58 6.28
N GLU A 76 0.03 -4.54 5.30
CA GLU A 76 -0.21 -3.98 3.96
C GLU A 76 -1.33 -4.68 3.18
N VAL A 77 -1.70 -5.91 3.55
CA VAL A 77 -2.77 -6.67 2.89
C VAL A 77 -4.13 -6.37 3.50
N CYS A 78 -4.18 -6.07 4.79
CA CYS A 78 -5.41 -5.94 5.56
C CYS A 78 -5.80 -4.51 5.91
N GLU A 79 -4.84 -3.62 5.86
CA GLU A 79 -5.10 -2.19 5.85
C GLU A 79 -5.18 -1.77 4.38
N PRO A 80 -6.21 -1.01 3.96
CA PRO A 80 -6.16 -0.38 2.64
C PRO A 80 -4.82 0.34 2.57
N PRO A 81 -4.10 0.30 1.43
CA PRO A 81 -2.84 0.99 1.33
C PRO A 81 -3.13 2.43 1.73
N MET A 82 -2.74 2.78 2.95
CA MET A 82 -2.51 4.17 3.28
C MET A 82 -1.54 4.53 2.20
N ALA A 83 -1.99 5.37 1.25
CA ALA A 83 -1.12 5.96 0.28
C ALA A 83 0.09 6.35 1.11
N LYS A 84 1.20 5.64 0.93
CA LYS A 84 2.45 6.03 1.57
C LYS A 84 2.53 7.46 1.12
N GLU A 85 2.24 8.39 2.02
CA GLU A 85 2.50 9.79 1.77
C GLU A 85 3.92 9.70 1.25
N ALA A 86 4.09 10.07 -0.02
CA ALA A 86 5.39 10.10 -0.61
C ALA A 86 6.11 11.10 0.28
N THR A 87 6.79 10.60 1.30
CA THR A 87 7.76 11.37 2.04
C THR A 87 8.63 11.87 0.91
N PRO A 88 8.63 13.19 0.67
CA PRO A 88 9.29 13.73 -0.50
C PRO A 88 10.69 13.17 -0.44
N LYS A 89 11.01 12.27 -1.39
CA LYS A 89 12.34 11.67 -1.49
C LYS A 89 13.25 12.90 -1.48
N PRO A 90 14.15 13.06 -0.49
CA PRO A 90 14.97 14.24 -0.44
C PRO A 90 15.63 14.33 -1.82
N SER A 91 15.34 15.42 -2.53
CA SER A 91 16.09 15.75 -3.74
C SER A 91 17.53 15.85 -3.27
N GLY A 92 18.28 14.80 -3.53
CA GLY A 92 19.70 14.76 -3.23
C GLY A 92 20.36 15.70 -4.21
N ASP A 93 20.40 16.98 -3.87
CA ASP A 93 21.29 17.93 -4.54
C ASP A 93 22.71 17.51 -4.18
N LYS A 94 23.28 16.65 -5.02
CA LYS A 94 24.65 16.18 -4.89
C LYS A 94 25.57 17.35 -5.24
N VAL A 95 25.95 18.11 -4.22
CA VAL A 95 27.02 19.10 -4.33
C VAL A 95 28.35 18.36 -4.27
N THR A 96 28.89 18.01 -5.43
CA THR A 96 30.26 17.46 -5.55
C THR A 96 31.26 18.59 -5.45
N VAL A 97 31.92 18.71 -4.30
CA VAL A 97 33.06 19.61 -4.13
C VAL A 97 34.35 18.81 -4.32
N ALA A 98 35.17 19.18 -5.30
CA ALA A 98 36.42 18.48 -5.59
C ALA A 98 37.40 18.61 -4.40
N ALA A 99 37.78 17.47 -3.81
CA ALA A 99 38.63 17.41 -2.62
C ALA A 99 40.05 17.98 -2.86
N ASP A 100 40.58 17.87 -4.08
CA ASP A 100 41.93 18.34 -4.47
C ASP A 100 42.11 19.87 -4.34
N ALA A 101 41.01 20.63 -4.26
CA ALA A 101 41.03 22.07 -4.04
C ALA A 101 40.96 22.47 -2.55
N LEU A 102 40.49 21.57 -1.68
CA LEU A 102 40.17 21.87 -0.29
C LEU A 102 41.30 21.51 0.68
N PHE A 103 42.07 20.46 0.38
CA PHE A 103 43.10 19.92 1.26
C PHE A 103 44.49 19.98 0.61
N ASP A 104 45.53 20.13 1.42
CA ASP A 104 46.90 19.91 0.94
C ASP A 104 47.18 18.40 0.83
N PHE A 105 48.10 18.02 -0.05
CA PHE A 105 48.51 16.63 -0.21
C PHE A 105 48.99 16.05 1.14
N ASN A 106 48.40 14.92 1.53
CA ASN A 106 48.65 14.23 2.79
C ASN A 106 48.35 15.07 4.06
N LYS A 107 47.36 15.97 4.01
CA LYS A 107 46.88 16.73 5.16
C LYS A 107 45.35 16.78 5.22
N ALA A 108 44.82 16.76 6.44
CA ALA A 108 43.39 16.97 6.73
C ALA A 108 43.04 18.43 7.00
N THR A 109 44.01 19.34 6.98
CA THR A 109 43.79 20.78 7.20
C THR A 109 43.26 21.42 5.92
N LEU A 110 42.12 22.11 6.03
CA LEU A 110 41.53 22.85 4.91
C LEU A 110 42.39 24.06 4.54
N ARG A 111 42.59 24.26 3.24
CA ARG A 111 43.14 25.51 2.69
C ARG A 111 42.11 26.63 2.91
N PRO A 112 42.53 27.91 3.05
CA PRO A 112 41.59 29.03 3.19
C PRO A 112 40.54 29.10 2.08
N ALA A 113 40.94 28.76 0.84
CA ALA A 113 40.02 28.68 -0.30
C ALA A 113 38.98 27.55 -0.15
N GLY A 114 39.34 26.45 0.52
CA GLY A 114 38.43 25.35 0.78
C GLY A 114 37.44 25.64 1.90
N MET A 115 37.87 26.38 2.92
CA MET A 115 36.98 26.88 3.97
C MET A 115 35.88 27.78 3.39
N ALA A 116 36.25 28.75 2.54
CA ALA A 116 35.27 29.63 1.89
C ALA A 116 34.23 28.87 1.04
N LYS A 117 34.64 27.76 0.39
CA LYS A 117 33.72 26.92 -0.39
C LYS A 117 32.78 26.09 0.47
N LEU A 118 33.24 25.62 1.63
CA LEU A 118 32.37 24.94 2.59
C LEU A 118 31.39 25.92 3.24
N ASP A 119 31.80 27.15 3.52
CA ASP A 119 30.92 28.20 4.05
C ASP A 119 29.77 28.55 3.08
N GLU A 120 30.06 28.58 1.77
CA GLU A 120 29.05 28.76 0.72
C GLU A 120 28.01 27.64 0.73
N VAL A 121 28.44 26.37 0.83
CA VAL A 121 27.54 25.22 0.93
C VAL A 121 26.72 25.25 2.23
N VAL A 122 27.31 25.67 3.34
CA VAL A 122 26.60 25.84 4.63
C VAL A 122 25.57 26.97 4.56
N ALA A 123 25.86 28.05 3.83
CA ALA A 123 24.88 29.13 3.62
C ALA A 123 23.68 28.65 2.80
N MET A 124 23.89 27.85 1.75
CA MET A 124 22.82 27.23 0.97
C MET A 124 22.03 26.22 1.79
N SER A 125 22.71 25.44 2.63
CA SER A 125 22.09 24.39 3.44
C SER A 125 21.11 24.96 4.50
N LYS A 126 21.34 26.17 5.00
CA LYS A 126 20.42 26.88 5.92
C LYS A 126 19.09 27.28 5.28
N GLN A 127 19.01 27.32 3.94
CA GLN A 127 17.80 27.71 3.21
C GLN A 127 16.91 26.50 2.88
N ILE A 128 17.35 25.27 3.20
CA ILE A 128 16.65 24.03 2.91
C ILE A 128 16.49 23.16 4.16
N LYS A 129 15.41 22.37 4.23
CA LYS A 129 15.20 21.39 5.30
C LYS A 129 16.05 20.14 4.98
N LEU A 130 17.27 20.12 5.52
CA LEU A 130 18.22 19.02 5.34
C LEU A 130 17.78 17.81 6.18
N GLU A 131 17.75 16.63 5.58
CA GLU A 131 17.50 15.37 6.29
C GLU A 131 18.77 14.55 6.49
N VAL A 132 19.68 14.54 5.51
CA VAL A 132 20.90 13.72 5.54
C VAL A 132 22.05 14.46 4.86
N ILE A 133 23.22 14.52 5.52
CA ILE A 133 24.49 15.01 4.96
C ILE A 133 25.47 13.84 4.96
N ILE A 134 26.03 13.50 3.79
CA ILE A 134 27.02 12.43 3.63
C ILE A 134 28.32 13.05 3.11
N ALA A 135 29.37 13.01 3.93
CA ALA A 135 30.72 13.38 3.52
C ALA A 135 31.52 12.10 3.25
N VAL A 136 32.09 12.00 2.05
CA VAL A 136 32.97 10.88 1.64
C VAL A 136 34.32 11.49 1.28
N GLY A 137 35.39 10.96 1.87
CA GLY A 137 36.78 11.36 1.62
C GLY A 137 37.55 10.31 0.85
#